data_AF-A0A2D8A6N9-F1
#
_entry.id   AF-A0A2D8A6N9-F1
#
_cell.length_a   1.000
_cell.length_b   1.000
_cell.length_c   1.000
_cell.angle_alpha   90.00
_cell.angle_beta   90.00
_cell.angle_gamma   90.00
#
_symmetry.space_group_name_H-M   'P 1'
#
loop_
_entity.id
_entity.type
_entity.pdbx_description
1 polymer ?
#
loop_
_entity_poly.entity_id
_entity_poly.type
_entity_poly.pdbx_seq_one_letter_code
_entity_poly.pdbx_strand_id
1 'polypeptide(L)'
;MSDLDFYYVCLDEDGEPTDIVLHQDNHANLIKDAPAGWEDKVWAAILPNVPDLKPNQRAEKKGWSAKTDENDVRVFSWDWEVETFSPEMCLDMWVRMPRNQLLAASDWSVLTDNQLTTATKNKWKTYRQELRDLTTVYAEVEDPADIVWPKRPDEPDYVDPPSEEEEGEG
;
A
#
# COMPACT_ATOMS: atom_id res chain seq x y z
N MET A 1 -7.87 -9.20 -6.65
CA MET A 1 -7.46 -8.48 -7.87
C MET A 1 -7.90 -7.05 -7.67
N SER A 2 -6.98 -6.09 -7.61
CA SER A 2 -7.38 -4.68 -7.60
C SER A 2 -8.05 -4.39 -8.93
N ASP A 3 -9.28 -3.88 -8.91
CA ASP A 3 -9.93 -3.36 -10.11
C ASP A 3 -9.02 -2.25 -10.66
N LEU A 4 -8.40 -2.51 -11.80
CA LEU A 4 -7.62 -1.50 -12.51
C LEU A 4 -8.62 -0.47 -13.03
N ASP A 5 -8.59 0.74 -12.48
CA ASP A 5 -9.42 1.85 -12.96
C ASP A 5 -8.94 2.27 -14.36
N PHE A 6 -9.76 2.00 -15.38
CA PHE A 6 -9.52 2.44 -16.75
C PHE A 6 -10.20 3.78 -17.02
N TYR A 7 -9.51 4.63 -17.77
CA TYR A 7 -10.02 5.94 -18.19
C TYR A 7 -9.83 6.14 -19.69
N TYR A 8 -10.66 7.00 -20.26
CA TYR A 8 -10.67 7.32 -21.68
C TYR A 8 -10.67 8.83 -21.88
N VAL A 9 -9.87 9.31 -22.84
CA VAL A 9 -9.86 10.70 -23.28
C VAL A 9 -10.56 10.82 -24.63
N CYS A 10 -11.43 11.81 -24.78
CA CYS A 10 -12.05 12.12 -26.06
C CYS A 10 -11.03 12.80 -26.97
N LEU A 11 -10.96 12.36 -28.23
CA LEU A 11 -10.16 12.99 -29.27
C LEU A 11 -11.04 13.94 -30.10
N ASP A 12 -10.42 14.99 -30.64
CA ASP A 12 -11.02 15.86 -31.65
C ASP A 12 -10.87 15.28 -33.07
N GLU A 13 -11.29 16.05 -34.08
CA GLU A 13 -11.27 15.64 -35.49
C GLU A 13 -9.85 15.42 -36.05
N ASP A 14 -8.85 16.05 -35.44
CA ASP A 14 -7.43 15.90 -35.80
C ASP A 14 -6.76 14.75 -35.03
N GLY A 15 -7.50 14.09 -34.12
CA GLY A 15 -6.99 13.02 -33.26
C GLY A 15 -6.22 13.53 -32.04
N GLU A 16 -6.33 14.83 -31.73
CA GLU A 16 -5.73 15.44 -30.55
C GLU A 16 -6.65 15.33 -29.34
N PRO A 17 -6.09 15.15 -28.13
CA PRO A 17 -6.90 14.90 -26.95
C PRO A 17 -7.54 16.20 -26.44
N THR A 18 -8.80 16.08 -26.04
CA THR A 18 -9.56 17.16 -25.39
C THR A 18 -9.45 17.07 -23.86
N ASP A 19 -10.05 18.03 -23.15
CA ASP A 19 -10.15 18.00 -21.69
C ASP A 19 -11.19 17.00 -21.15
N ILE A 20 -11.93 16.32 -22.03
CA ILE A 20 -12.99 15.38 -21.63
C ILE A 20 -12.37 14.02 -21.34
N VAL A 21 -12.32 13.66 -20.06
CA VAL A 21 -11.88 12.34 -19.58
C VAL A 21 -13.01 11.64 -18.84
N LEU A 22 -13.23 10.37 -19.16
CA LEU A 22 -14.25 9.53 -18.54
C LEU A 22 -13.64 8.31 -17.87
N HIS A 23 -14.18 7.94 -16.71
CA HIS A 23 -14.00 6.62 -16.14
C HIS A 23 -14.65 5.55 -17.02
N GLN A 24 -14.14 4.32 -17.01
CA GLN A 24 -14.62 3.21 -17.85
C GLN A 24 -16.13 2.98 -17.79
N ASP A 25 -16.74 3.10 -16.61
CA ASP A 25 -18.19 2.87 -16.46
C ASP A 25 -19.00 3.94 -17.18
N ASN A 26 -18.56 5.19 -17.11
CA ASN A 26 -19.20 6.30 -17.80
C ASN A 26 -19.00 6.17 -19.31
N HIS A 27 -17.81 5.76 -19.75
CA HIS A 27 -17.54 5.49 -21.16
C HIS A 27 -18.36 4.29 -21.70
N ALA A 28 -18.49 3.21 -20.93
CA ALA A 28 -19.30 2.06 -21.30
C ALA A 28 -20.80 2.41 -21.39
N ASN A 29 -21.29 3.28 -20.51
CA ASN A 29 -22.64 3.80 -20.59
C ASN A 29 -22.82 4.70 -21.83
N LEU A 30 -21.84 5.55 -22.13
CA LEU A 30 -21.86 6.39 -23.32
C LEU A 30 -21.92 5.54 -24.60
N ILE A 31 -21.17 4.44 -24.69
CA ILE A 31 -21.21 3.54 -25.85
C ILE A 31 -22.59 2.87 -26.00
N LYS A 32 -23.26 2.56 -24.89
CA LYS A 32 -24.57 1.88 -24.92
C LYS A 32 -25.73 2.81 -25.27
N ASP A 33 -25.70 4.03 -24.74
CA ASP A 33 -26.79 5.02 -24.88
C ASP A 33 -26.21 6.44 -24.92
N ALA A 34 -25.57 6.77 -26.04
CA ALA A 34 -24.95 8.07 -26.23
C ALA A 34 -26.02 9.18 -26.33
N PRO A 35 -25.86 10.32 -25.63
CA PRO A 35 -26.71 11.48 -25.85
C PRO A 35 -26.45 12.09 -27.24
N ALA A 36 -27.44 12.78 -27.77
CA ALA A 36 -27.35 13.45 -29.07
C ALA A 36 -26.11 14.37 -29.17
N GLY A 37 -25.31 14.18 -30.21
CA GLY A 37 -24.06 14.92 -30.48
C GLY A 37 -22.80 14.29 -29.89
N TRP A 38 -22.89 13.08 -29.32
CA TRP A 38 -21.75 12.34 -28.75
C TRP A 38 -21.47 11.01 -29.47
N GLU A 39 -22.33 10.62 -30.41
CA GLU A 39 -22.30 9.32 -31.10
C GLU A 39 -21.02 9.13 -31.92
N ASP A 40 -20.49 10.21 -32.50
CA ASP A 40 -19.33 10.18 -33.38
C ASP A 40 -18.01 10.52 -32.65
N LYS A 41 -18.03 10.68 -31.32
CA LYS A 41 -16.81 10.98 -30.56
C LYS A 41 -15.88 9.78 -30.55
N VAL A 42 -14.60 10.05 -30.80
CA VAL A 42 -13.54 9.06 -30.72
C VAL A 42 -12.90 9.10 -29.35
N TRP A 43 -12.62 7.94 -28.78
CA TRP A 43 -12.06 7.80 -27.44
C TRP A 43 -10.79 6.97 -27.48
N ALA A 44 -9.76 7.43 -26.76
CA ALA A 44 -8.52 6.69 -26.56
C ALA A 44 -8.36 6.31 -25.09
N ALA A 45 -7.87 5.10 -24.82
CA ALA A 45 -7.60 4.67 -23.46
C ALA A 45 -6.38 5.40 -22.88
N ILE A 46 -6.49 5.88 -21.65
CA ILE A 46 -5.36 6.27 -20.82
C ILE A 46 -4.87 5.02 -20.11
N LEU A 47 -3.74 4.49 -20.57
CA LEU A 47 -3.20 3.23 -20.11
C LEU A 47 -2.76 3.32 -18.64
N PRO A 48 -3.07 2.29 -17.82
CA PRO A 48 -2.51 2.20 -16.48
C PRO A 48 -1.01 1.94 -16.56
N ASN A 49 -0.24 2.74 -15.83
CA ASN A 49 1.23 2.71 -15.83
C ASN A 49 1.77 3.10 -14.44
N VAL A 50 1.17 2.56 -13.38
CA VAL A 50 1.64 2.80 -12.02
C VAL A 50 3.12 2.39 -11.94
N PRO A 51 4.03 3.26 -11.47
CA PRO A 51 5.44 2.92 -11.38
C PRO A 51 5.68 1.83 -10.34
N ASP A 52 6.70 1.01 -10.55
CA ASP A 52 7.18 0.09 -9.51
C ASP A 52 7.81 0.91 -8.38
N LEU A 53 7.20 0.83 -7.18
CA LEU A 53 7.62 1.60 -6.01
C LEU A 53 8.45 0.77 -5.05
N LYS A 54 9.51 1.37 -4.51
CA LYS A 54 10.19 0.86 -3.33
C LYS A 54 9.33 1.07 -2.07
N PRO A 55 9.57 0.31 -0.98
CA PRO A 55 8.79 0.47 0.26
C PRO A 55 8.78 1.91 0.81
N ASN A 56 9.87 2.64 0.62
CA ASN A 56 10.00 4.04 1.04
C ASN A 56 9.50 5.07 0.00
N GLN A 57 8.68 4.66 -0.98
CA GLN A 57 8.20 5.55 -2.02
C GLN A 57 6.68 5.59 -2.10
N ARG A 58 6.15 6.73 -2.52
CA ARG A 58 4.75 6.89 -2.94
C ARG A 58 4.69 7.53 -4.31
N ALA A 59 3.68 7.17 -5.09
CA ALA A 59 3.35 7.84 -6.35
C ALA A 59 2.06 8.65 -6.20
N GLU A 60 2.08 9.88 -6.67
CA GLU A 60 0.89 10.71 -6.81
C GLU A 60 0.56 10.92 -8.29
N LYS A 61 -0.72 10.71 -8.63
CA LYS A 61 -1.25 10.92 -9.97
C LYS A 61 -1.44 12.42 -10.22
N LYS A 62 -0.63 13.03 -11.10
CA LYS A 62 -0.67 14.48 -11.38
C LYS A 62 -1.50 14.87 -12.59
N GLY A 63 -1.75 13.93 -13.48
CA GLY A 63 -2.44 14.18 -14.73
C GLY A 63 -2.14 13.06 -15.71
N TRP A 64 -2.45 13.27 -16.98
CA TRP A 64 -2.11 12.36 -18.06
C TRP A 64 -1.53 13.16 -19.22
N SER A 65 -0.75 12.48 -20.06
CA SER A 65 -0.18 13.07 -21.26
C SER A 65 -0.14 12.07 -22.40
N ALA A 66 -0.12 12.60 -23.63
CA ALA A 66 0.24 11.83 -24.81
C ALA A 66 1.76 11.61 -24.80
N LYS A 67 2.17 10.36 -24.97
CA LYS A 67 3.56 9.90 -25.01
C LYS A 67 3.74 9.02 -26.24
N THR A 68 4.99 8.66 -26.50
CA THR A 68 5.35 7.71 -27.55
C THR A 68 5.91 6.47 -26.87
N ASP A 69 5.44 5.29 -27.28
CA ASP A 69 5.97 4.02 -26.79
C ASP A 69 7.26 3.59 -27.53
N GLU A 70 7.76 2.41 -27.21
CA GLU A 70 8.99 1.85 -27.83
C GLU A 70 8.87 1.59 -29.34
N ASN A 71 7.66 1.55 -29.88
CA ASN A 71 7.36 1.28 -31.28
C ASN A 71 6.99 2.55 -32.07
N ASP A 72 7.27 3.74 -31.51
CA ASP A 72 6.91 5.04 -32.07
C ASP A 72 5.39 5.25 -32.20
N VAL A 73 4.60 4.58 -31.35
CA VAL A 73 3.14 4.69 -31.33
C VAL A 73 2.72 5.67 -30.23
N ARG A 74 1.80 6.57 -30.58
CA ARG A 74 1.18 7.48 -29.61
C ARG A 74 0.36 6.68 -28.60
N VAL A 75 0.67 6.85 -27.32
CA VAL A 75 -0.05 6.27 -26.18
C VAL A 75 -0.43 7.36 -25.19
N PHE A 76 -1.56 7.20 -24.50
CA PHE A 76 -1.93 8.07 -23.38
C PHE A 76 -1.69 7.34 -22.08
N SER A 77 -1.08 7.99 -21.10
CA SER A 77 -0.78 7.35 -19.81
C SER A 77 -0.75 8.37 -18.69
N TRP A 78 -0.81 7.91 -17.45
CA TRP A 78 -0.75 8.79 -16.29
C TRP A 78 0.66 9.33 -16.07
N ASP A 79 0.71 10.57 -15.63
CA ASP A 79 1.88 11.24 -15.12
C ASP A 79 1.92 11.07 -13.61
N TRP A 80 2.95 10.36 -13.16
CA TRP A 80 3.18 10.06 -11.76
C TRP A 80 4.34 10.91 -11.25
N GLU A 81 4.14 11.52 -10.09
CA GLU A 81 5.22 12.08 -9.31
C GLU A 81 5.56 11.08 -8.19
N VAL A 82 6.80 10.57 -8.21
CA VAL A 82 7.29 9.65 -7.19
C VAL A 82 8.06 10.42 -6.14
N GLU A 83 7.57 10.34 -4.90
CA GLU A 83 8.23 10.89 -3.73
C GLU A 83 8.90 9.76 -2.95
N THR A 84 10.12 10.02 -2.48
CA THR A 84 10.88 9.10 -1.62
C THR A 84 10.88 9.66 -0.19
N PHE A 85 10.41 8.88 0.76
CA PHE A 85 10.44 9.23 2.18
C PHE A 85 11.87 9.26 2.69
N SER A 86 12.16 10.22 3.59
CA SER A 86 13.47 10.31 4.21
C SER A 86 13.69 9.13 5.19
N PRO A 87 14.95 8.73 5.45
CA PRO A 87 15.25 7.69 6.44
C PRO A 87 14.63 7.96 7.81
N GLU A 88 14.60 9.21 8.26
CA GLU A 88 13.99 9.58 9.54
C GLU A 88 12.47 9.39 9.54
N MET A 89 11.80 9.74 8.44
CA MET A 89 10.36 9.51 8.29
C MET A 89 10.02 8.01 8.27
N CYS A 90 10.83 7.20 7.57
CA CYS A 90 10.70 5.75 7.59
C CYS A 90 10.89 5.17 9.00
N LEU A 91 11.93 5.60 9.71
CA LEU A 91 12.20 5.18 11.09
C LEU A 91 11.03 5.54 12.01
N ASP A 92 10.47 6.74 11.88
CA ASP A 92 9.32 7.19 12.65
C ASP A 92 8.07 6.35 12.37
N MET A 93 7.72 6.19 11.10
CA MET A 93 6.51 5.50 10.68
C MET A 93 6.55 4.00 10.93
N TRP A 94 7.68 3.35 10.64
CA TRP A 94 7.78 1.89 10.65
C TRP A 94 8.26 1.33 11.99
N VAL A 95 9.06 2.07 12.75
CA VAL A 95 9.62 1.57 14.01
C VAL A 95 9.06 2.35 15.20
N ARG A 96 9.19 3.69 15.21
CA ARG A 96 8.89 4.46 16.43
C ARG A 96 7.41 4.46 16.77
N MET A 97 6.54 4.68 15.79
CA MET A 97 5.09 4.72 15.98
C MET A 97 4.53 3.35 16.43
N PRO A 98 4.79 2.22 15.74
CA PRO A 98 4.28 0.92 16.18
C PRO A 98 4.84 0.49 17.53
N ARG A 99 6.15 0.74 17.77
CA ARG A 99 6.75 0.51 19.10
C ARG A 99 6.02 1.29 20.19
N ASN A 100 5.71 2.57 19.96
CA ASN A 100 5.02 3.38 20.95
C ASN A 100 3.62 2.82 21.26
N GLN A 101 2.92 2.31 20.25
CA GLN A 101 1.63 1.62 20.45
C GLN A 101 1.80 0.34 21.28
N LEU A 102 2.82 -0.48 21.02
CA LEU A 102 3.11 -1.71 21.77
C LEU A 102 3.56 -1.42 23.22
N LEU A 103 4.34 -0.36 23.44
CA LEU A 103 4.68 0.14 24.77
C LEU A 103 3.44 0.65 25.51
N ALA A 104 2.54 1.38 24.85
CA ALA A 104 1.30 1.82 25.47
C ALA A 104 0.38 0.63 25.83
N ALA A 105 0.24 -0.34 24.93
CA ALA A 105 -0.55 -1.54 25.14
C ALA A 105 -0.02 -2.43 26.29
N SER A 106 1.28 -2.35 26.59
CA SER A 106 1.92 -3.11 27.67
C SER A 106 2.13 -2.30 28.95
N ASP A 107 1.63 -1.07 29.05
CA ASP A 107 1.94 -0.17 30.17
C ASP A 107 1.37 -0.66 31.51
N TRP A 108 0.19 -1.29 31.49
CA TRP A 108 -0.43 -1.90 32.68
C TRP A 108 0.47 -2.95 33.37
N SER A 109 1.34 -3.62 32.62
CA SER A 109 2.21 -4.70 33.13
C SER A 109 3.31 -4.21 34.09
N VAL A 110 3.65 -2.93 34.04
CA VAL A 110 4.69 -2.32 34.89
C VAL A 110 4.13 -1.54 36.08
N LEU A 111 2.81 -1.38 36.18
CA LEU A 111 2.15 -0.77 37.34
C LEU A 111 2.27 -1.68 38.57
N THR A 112 2.39 -1.08 39.75
CA THR A 112 2.51 -1.83 41.01
C THR A 112 1.24 -2.62 41.33
N ASP A 113 0.08 -2.03 41.03
CA ASP A 113 -1.25 -2.62 41.23
C ASP A 113 -1.65 -3.52 40.05
N ASN A 114 -0.93 -4.64 39.89
CA ASN A 114 -1.32 -5.68 38.97
C ASN A 114 -1.13 -7.07 39.61
N GLN A 115 -1.90 -8.03 39.13
CA GLN A 115 -1.92 -9.41 39.65
C GLN A 115 -0.82 -10.30 39.06
N LEU A 116 0.17 -9.71 38.37
CA LEU A 116 1.21 -10.48 37.71
C LEU A 116 2.22 -11.03 38.71
N THR A 117 2.62 -12.29 38.50
CA THR A 117 3.75 -12.88 39.23
C THR A 117 5.05 -12.15 38.91
N THR A 118 6.05 -12.25 39.79
CA THR A 118 7.39 -11.69 39.52
C THR A 118 8.00 -12.21 38.22
N ALA A 119 7.81 -13.50 37.91
CA ALA A 119 8.30 -14.09 36.67
C ALA A 119 7.63 -13.46 35.43
N THR A 120 6.31 -13.28 35.46
CA THR A 120 5.57 -12.63 34.38
C THR A 120 5.95 -11.16 34.25
N LYS A 121 6.13 -10.43 35.36
CA LYS A 121 6.64 -9.04 35.35
C LYS A 121 8.01 -8.94 34.69
N ASN A 122 8.90 -9.90 34.94
CA ASN A 122 10.22 -9.93 34.31
C ASN A 122 10.13 -10.14 32.80
N LYS A 123 9.26 -11.03 32.31
CA LYS A 123 9.01 -11.20 30.87
C LYS A 123 8.53 -9.90 30.21
N TRP A 124 7.59 -9.20 30.83
CA TRP A 124 7.12 -7.89 30.35
C TRP A 124 8.20 -6.82 30.35
N LYS A 125 9.09 -6.81 31.37
CA LYS A 125 10.24 -5.90 31.40
C LYS A 125 11.20 -6.16 30.24
N THR A 126 11.53 -7.43 29.97
CA THR A 126 12.36 -7.82 28.83
C THR A 126 11.73 -7.42 27.51
N TYR A 127 10.48 -7.79 27.28
CA TYR A 127 9.72 -7.42 26.08
C TYR A 127 9.72 -5.89 25.83
N ARG A 128 9.44 -5.10 26.87
CA ARG A 128 9.45 -3.62 26.75
C ARG A 128 10.84 -3.05 26.51
N GLN A 129 11.90 -3.74 26.94
CA GLN A 129 13.27 -3.32 26.63
C GLN A 129 13.60 -3.61 25.18
N GLU A 130 13.34 -4.83 24.71
CA GLU A 130 13.53 -5.24 23.30
C GLU A 130 12.79 -4.30 22.35
N LEU A 131 11.55 -3.91 22.67
CA LEU A 131 10.80 -2.91 21.92
C LEU A 131 11.54 -1.56 21.81
N ARG A 132 12.18 -1.08 22.89
CA ARG A 132 12.93 0.18 22.85
C ARG A 132 14.20 0.05 22.02
N ASP A 133 14.85 -1.10 22.08
CA ASP A 133 16.08 -1.38 21.37
C ASP A 133 15.87 -1.42 19.84
N LEU A 134 14.64 -1.65 19.36
CA LEU A 134 14.30 -1.63 17.93
C LEU A 134 14.74 -0.35 17.22
N THR A 135 14.70 0.83 17.85
CA THR A 135 15.18 2.06 17.19
C THR A 135 16.67 2.11 16.93
N THR A 136 17.45 1.31 17.65
CA THR A 136 18.88 1.18 17.40
C THR A 136 19.17 0.07 16.40
N VAL A 137 18.45 -1.06 16.51
CA VAL A 137 18.58 -2.19 15.59
C VAL A 137 18.17 -1.81 14.15
N TYR A 138 17.10 -1.02 14.01
CA TYR A 138 16.49 -0.66 12.73
C TYR A 138 16.67 0.82 12.38
N ALA A 139 17.76 1.45 12.83
CA ALA A 139 18.03 2.88 12.61
C ALA A 139 18.09 3.26 11.12
N GLU A 140 18.47 2.31 10.26
CA GLU A 140 18.61 2.47 8.81
C GLU A 140 17.66 1.53 8.05
N VAL A 141 16.45 1.30 8.58
CA VAL A 141 15.47 0.41 7.94
C VAL A 141 15.05 0.91 6.55
N GLU A 142 15.12 0.01 5.56
CA GLU A 142 14.73 0.30 4.18
C GLU A 142 13.38 -0.33 3.80
N ASP A 143 13.00 -1.42 4.47
CA ASP A 143 11.74 -2.13 4.29
C ASP A 143 11.10 -2.47 5.66
N PRO A 144 9.83 -2.10 5.92
CA PRO A 144 9.14 -2.48 7.14
C PRO A 144 8.97 -3.99 7.32
N ALA A 145 9.00 -4.79 6.25
CA ALA A 145 8.87 -6.25 6.32
C ALA A 145 10.08 -6.94 6.99
N ASP A 146 11.24 -6.27 7.02
CA ASP A 146 12.46 -6.78 7.66
C ASP A 146 12.47 -6.60 9.19
N ILE A 147 11.47 -5.87 9.73
CA ILE A 147 11.38 -5.59 11.16
C ILE A 147 10.85 -6.81 11.90
N VAL A 148 11.69 -7.41 12.73
CA VAL A 148 11.33 -8.53 13.62
C VAL A 148 10.92 -7.96 14.97
N TRP A 149 9.64 -8.09 15.30
CA TRP A 149 9.09 -7.63 16.57
C TRP A 149 9.25 -8.70 17.67
N PRO A 150 9.55 -8.31 18.92
CA PRO A 150 9.59 -9.26 20.03
C PRO A 150 8.19 -9.86 20.27
N LYS A 151 8.14 -11.14 20.65
CA LYS A 151 6.88 -11.82 20.94
C LYS A 151 6.28 -11.32 22.25
N ARG A 152 4.97 -11.08 22.28
CA ARG A 152 4.30 -10.59 23.50
C ARG A 152 4.26 -11.70 24.57
N PRO A 153 4.47 -11.42 25.87
CA PRO A 153 4.53 -12.47 26.90
C PRO A 153 3.27 -13.33 27.09
N ASP A 154 2.11 -12.83 26.68
CA ASP A 154 0.78 -13.46 26.76
C ASP A 154 0.28 -13.96 25.39
N GLU A 155 1.08 -13.80 24.33
CA GLU A 155 0.77 -14.36 23.03
C GLU A 155 0.92 -15.88 23.09
N PRO A 156 -0.14 -16.66 22.80
CA PRO A 156 -0.04 -18.11 22.81
C PRO A 156 0.99 -18.59 21.79
N ASP A 157 1.59 -19.74 22.04
CA ASP A 157 2.36 -20.43 21.00
C ASP A 157 1.37 -20.93 19.96
N TYR A 158 1.26 -20.20 18.85
CA TYR A 158 0.51 -20.66 17.70
C TYR A 158 1.20 -21.92 17.17
N VAL A 159 0.55 -23.06 17.36
CA VAL A 159 0.90 -24.31 16.70
C VAL A 159 0.08 -24.32 15.42
N ASP A 160 0.76 -24.26 14.28
CA ASP A 160 0.09 -24.35 12.98
C ASP A 160 -0.79 -25.61 12.98
N PRO A 161 -2.11 -25.51 12.72
CA PRO A 161 -2.92 -26.71 12.56
C PRO A 161 -2.26 -27.56 11.47
N PRO A 162 -2.20 -28.89 11.65
CA PRO A 162 -1.63 -29.76 10.63
C PRO A 162 -2.31 -29.41 9.30
N SER A 163 -1.49 -29.07 8.30
CA SER A 163 -1.95 -28.81 6.95
C SER A 163 -2.91 -29.93 6.56
N GLU A 164 -4.12 -29.58 6.15
CA GLU A 164 -5.08 -30.53 5.57
C GLU A 164 -4.47 -31.10 4.27
N GLU A 165 -3.56 -32.06 4.42
CA GLU A 165 -3.16 -32.96 3.35
C GLU A 165 -4.30 -33.97 3.17
N GLU A 166 -5.03 -33.75 2.08
CA GLU A 166 -5.74 -34.77 1.30
C GLU A 166 -6.73 -35.68 2.03
N GLU A 167 -7.94 -35.17 2.33
CA GLU A 167 -9.14 -36.02 2.20
C GLU A 167 -9.62 -35.99 0.75
N GLY A 168 -8.83 -36.63 -0.11
CA GLY A 168 -9.12 -36.86 -1.51
C GLY A 168 -9.23 -38.35 -1.83
N GLU A 169 -9.99 -39.14 -1.07
CA GLU A 169 -10.38 -40.50 -1.49
C GLU A 169 -11.81 -40.85 -1.05
N GLY A 170 -12.64 -41.24 -2.01
CA GLY A 170 -13.99 -41.79 -1.80
C GLY A 170 -14.86 -41.77 -3.06
#